data_AF-A0A7G2CSS0-F1
#
_entry.id   AF-A0A7G2CSS0-F1
#
_cell.length_a   1.000
_cell.length_b   1.000
_cell.length_c   1.000
_cell.angle_alpha   90.00
_cell.angle_beta   90.00
_cell.angle_gamma   90.00
#
_symmetry.space_group_name_H-M   'P 1'
#
loop_
_entity.id
_entity.type
_entity.pdbx_description
1 polymer ?
#
loop_
_entity_poly.entity_id
_entity_poly.type
_entity_poly.pdbx_seq_one_letter_code
_entity_poly.pdbx_strand_id
1 'polypeptide(L)'
;MQPSPSVLTSDVYNRAEAIFNTLQNKEKLISFLDCTTLLRGMGMNPTLEDMDWLKERMAEPVTLLEQWRREEELRQEKERKKEEKNQKGRASTVKAAAAPRKSMAEKAAADAAAENKENVKIIPSEEIKNIDWNIFISCTEEMYRDQNVEEKTVYNALKVFREEGKPLVMKRERLIQIITTNGDNILTPAEAKLLEALLPEECSYAELAARIQGTYVPPTAEELAQQAAEEEAERRRKEEQEKENEKSDDPLAGL
;
A
#
# COMPACT_ATOMS: atom_id res chain seq x y z
N MET A 1 -18.96 -7.37 -6.21
CA MET A 1 -18.21 -8.47 -6.88
C MET A 1 -16.87 -7.91 -7.29
N GLN A 2 -15.76 -8.39 -6.72
CA GLN A 2 -14.43 -7.96 -7.16
C GLN A 2 -14.18 -8.47 -8.59
N PRO A 3 -13.59 -7.63 -9.48
CA PRO A 3 -13.24 -8.07 -10.82
C PRO A 3 -12.18 -9.17 -10.77
N SER A 4 -12.22 -10.10 -11.72
CA SER A 4 -11.18 -11.14 -11.84
C SER A 4 -9.81 -10.51 -12.08
N PRO A 5 -8.73 -11.04 -11.48
CA PRO A 5 -7.40 -10.49 -11.64
C PRO A 5 -6.95 -10.54 -13.09
N SER A 6 -6.26 -9.49 -13.50
CA SER A 6 -5.65 -9.35 -14.82
C SER A 6 -4.27 -9.99 -14.85
N VAL A 7 -3.77 -10.29 -16.04
CA VAL A 7 -2.41 -10.82 -16.20
C VAL A 7 -1.41 -9.65 -16.14
N LEU A 8 -0.35 -9.79 -15.35
CA LEU A 8 0.76 -8.83 -15.32
C LEU A 8 1.53 -8.87 -16.65
N THR A 9 1.56 -7.74 -17.35
CA THR A 9 2.38 -7.59 -18.56
C THR A 9 3.83 -7.29 -18.20
N SER A 10 4.76 -7.58 -19.11
CA SER A 10 6.18 -7.28 -18.94
C SER A 10 6.45 -5.81 -18.62
N ASP A 11 5.68 -4.90 -19.20
CA ASP A 11 5.86 -3.46 -19.01
C ASP A 11 5.50 -3.02 -17.60
N VAL A 12 4.42 -3.58 -17.05
CA VAL A 12 3.98 -3.32 -15.67
C VAL A 12 4.98 -3.92 -14.69
N TYR A 13 5.46 -5.14 -14.96
CA TYR A 13 6.51 -5.78 -14.16
C TYR A 13 7.79 -4.93 -14.12
N ASN A 14 8.30 -4.52 -15.29
CA ASN A 14 9.52 -3.72 -15.40
C ASN A 14 9.38 -2.36 -14.70
N ARG A 15 8.20 -1.74 -14.79
CA ARG A 15 7.92 -0.47 -14.10
C ARG A 15 7.89 -0.66 -12.59
N ALA A 16 7.22 -1.69 -12.11
CA ALA A 16 7.17 -2.04 -10.69
C ALA A 16 8.57 -2.35 -10.15
N GLU A 17 9.39 -3.08 -10.91
CA GLU A 17 10.76 -3.42 -10.53
C GLU A 17 11.64 -2.17 -10.45
N ALA A 18 11.49 -1.25 -11.39
CA ALA A 18 12.20 0.03 -11.36
C ALA A 18 11.85 0.83 -10.08
N ILE A 19 10.57 0.90 -9.72
CA ILE A 19 10.13 1.59 -8.50
C ILE A 19 10.62 0.84 -7.25
N PHE A 20 10.53 -0.49 -7.23
CA PHE A 20 11.02 -1.31 -6.12
C PHE A 20 12.51 -1.05 -5.87
N ASN A 21 13.31 -0.98 -6.93
CA ASN A 21 14.74 -0.70 -6.84
C ASN A 21 15.06 0.69 -6.27
N THR A 22 14.14 1.65 -6.38
CA THR A 22 14.30 2.99 -5.77
C THR A 22 13.90 3.03 -4.30
N LEU A 23 12.99 2.16 -3.86
CA LEU A 23 12.46 2.11 -2.50
C LEU A 23 13.23 1.14 -1.60
N GLN A 24 13.90 0.14 -2.19
CA GLN A 24 14.57 -0.90 -1.44
C GLN A 24 15.72 -0.37 -0.56
N ASN A 25 15.86 -0.99 0.61
CA ASN A 25 16.98 -0.76 1.51
C ASN A 25 18.26 -1.47 1.00
N LYS A 26 19.35 -1.38 1.77
CA LYS A 26 20.63 -2.03 1.43
C LYS A 26 20.54 -3.56 1.30
N GLU A 27 19.52 -4.17 1.88
CA GLU A 27 19.26 -5.62 1.84
C GLU A 27 18.26 -6.02 0.73
N LYS A 28 17.93 -5.08 -0.17
CA LYS A 28 16.97 -5.26 -1.27
C LYS A 28 15.54 -5.54 -0.79
N LEU A 29 15.15 -4.91 0.31
CA LEU A 29 13.82 -5.08 0.91
C LEU A 29 13.09 -3.75 1.05
N ILE A 30 11.76 -3.81 1.02
CA ILE A 30 10.88 -2.65 1.24
C ILE A 30 10.02 -2.82 2.51
N SER A 31 9.38 -1.74 2.94
CA SER A 31 8.36 -1.75 3.97
C SER A 31 6.95 -1.95 3.39
N PHE A 32 5.98 -2.31 4.21
CA PHE A 32 4.59 -2.43 3.77
C PHE A 32 3.99 -1.08 3.29
N LEU A 33 4.46 0.05 3.85
CA LEU A 33 4.02 1.37 3.40
C LEU A 33 4.41 1.64 1.93
N ASP A 34 5.56 1.11 1.50
CA ASP A 34 6.06 1.24 0.13
C ASP A 34 5.20 0.46 -0.87
N CYS A 35 4.45 -0.56 -0.43
CA CYS A 35 3.58 -1.35 -1.28
C CYS A 35 2.47 -0.49 -1.91
N THR A 36 1.92 0.49 -1.19
CA THR A 36 0.94 1.42 -1.76
C THR A 36 1.52 2.17 -2.96
N THR A 37 2.74 2.70 -2.82
CA THR A 37 3.44 3.40 -3.90
C THR A 37 3.70 2.49 -5.10
N LEU A 38 4.06 1.23 -4.85
CA LEU A 38 4.30 0.24 -5.90
C LEU A 38 3.03 -0.12 -6.68
N LEU A 39 1.93 -0.40 -5.98
CA LEU A 39 0.64 -0.71 -6.60
C LEU A 39 0.16 0.46 -7.47
N ARG A 40 0.32 1.70 -6.98
CA ARG A 40 0.03 2.91 -7.76
C ARG A 40 0.94 3.04 -8.98
N GLY A 41 2.23 2.72 -8.82
CA GLY A 41 3.19 2.65 -9.91
C GLY A 41 2.85 1.61 -10.99
N MET A 42 2.19 0.53 -10.58
CA MET A 42 1.64 -0.51 -11.47
C MET A 42 0.34 -0.09 -12.17
N GLY A 43 -0.20 1.08 -11.84
CA GLY A 43 -1.45 1.60 -12.40
C GLY A 43 -2.71 1.19 -11.62
N MET A 44 -2.58 0.62 -10.43
CA MET A 44 -3.71 0.25 -9.58
C MET A 44 -4.12 1.40 -8.66
N ASN A 45 -5.40 1.47 -8.29
CA ASN A 45 -5.88 2.27 -7.16
C ASN A 45 -6.14 1.35 -5.96
N PRO A 46 -5.14 1.09 -5.10
CA PRO A 46 -5.33 0.22 -3.96
C PRO A 46 -6.31 0.83 -2.95
N THR A 47 -7.32 0.07 -2.59
CA THR A 47 -8.26 0.35 -1.50
C THR A 47 -7.71 -0.14 -0.16
N LEU A 48 -8.34 0.24 0.96
CA LEU A 48 -7.99 -0.32 2.28
C LEU A 48 -8.13 -1.85 2.31
N GLU A 49 -9.20 -2.38 1.70
CA GLU A 49 -9.41 -3.83 1.58
C GLU A 49 -8.30 -4.51 0.78
N ASP A 50 -7.81 -3.88 -0.30
CA ASP A 50 -6.69 -4.41 -1.06
C ASP A 50 -5.41 -4.47 -0.21
N MET A 51 -5.15 -3.41 0.56
CA MET A 51 -3.98 -3.37 1.44
C MET A 51 -4.09 -4.41 2.56
N ASP A 52 -5.25 -4.54 3.22
CA ASP A 52 -5.45 -5.55 4.27
C ASP A 52 -5.29 -6.97 3.72
N TRP A 53 -5.85 -7.24 2.54
CA TRP A 53 -5.66 -8.53 1.86
C TRP A 53 -4.19 -8.80 1.54
N LEU A 54 -3.48 -7.80 1.02
CA LEU A 54 -2.05 -7.92 0.70
C LEU A 54 -1.22 -8.19 1.97
N LYS A 55 -1.57 -7.52 3.07
CA LYS A 55 -0.94 -7.70 4.38
C LYS A 55 -1.10 -9.14 4.86
N GLU A 56 -2.32 -9.68 4.82
CA GLU A 56 -2.58 -11.07 5.19
C GLU A 56 -1.79 -12.06 4.32
N ARG A 57 -1.77 -11.83 3.00
CA ARG A 57 -1.10 -12.72 2.05
C ARG A 57 0.42 -12.73 2.20
N MET A 58 1.02 -11.59 2.56
CA MET A 58 2.46 -11.45 2.74
C MET A 58 2.97 -11.94 4.10
N ALA A 59 2.12 -12.04 5.11
CA ALA A 59 2.54 -12.31 6.48
C ALA A 59 3.37 -13.61 6.60
N GLU A 60 2.89 -14.70 6.00
CA GLU A 60 3.60 -15.99 6.04
C GLU A 60 4.90 -15.99 5.21
N PRO A 61 4.90 -15.60 3.91
CA PRO A 61 6.12 -15.53 3.10
C PRO A 61 7.22 -14.65 3.71
N VAL A 62 6.86 -13.50 4.29
CA VAL A 62 7.82 -12.61 4.96
C VAL A 62 8.40 -13.28 6.19
N THR A 63 7.55 -13.91 7.01
CA THR A 63 8.00 -14.62 8.22
C THR A 63 8.97 -15.76 7.87
N LEU A 64 8.68 -16.52 6.81
CA LEU A 64 9.56 -17.59 6.32
C LEU A 64 10.91 -17.06 5.83
N LEU A 65 10.91 -15.94 5.10
CA LEU A 65 12.14 -15.29 4.64
C LEU A 65 12.99 -14.81 5.83
N GLU A 66 12.37 -14.22 6.85
CA GLU A 66 13.08 -13.80 8.06
C GLU A 66 13.69 -14.98 8.82
N GLN A 67 12.95 -16.09 8.96
CA GLN A 67 13.47 -17.30 9.58
C GLN A 67 14.68 -17.84 8.81
N TRP A 68 14.57 -17.93 7.48
CA TRP A 68 15.66 -18.39 6.63
C TRP A 68 16.90 -17.50 6.74
N ARG A 69 16.74 -16.18 6.77
CA ARG A 69 17.85 -15.23 6.97
C ARG A 69 18.53 -15.41 8.33
N ARG A 70 17.76 -15.58 9.41
CA ARG A 70 18.30 -15.84 10.75
C ARG A 70 19.08 -17.17 10.80
N GLU A 71 18.57 -18.21 10.14
CA GLU A 71 19.27 -19.50 10.04
C GLU A 71 20.58 -19.39 9.26
N GLU A 72 20.58 -18.63 8.17
CA GLU A 72 21.76 -18.40 7.34
C GLU A 72 22.83 -17.59 8.07
N GLU A 73 22.45 -16.55 8.82
CA GLU A 73 23.36 -15.81 9.69
C GLU A 73 23.99 -16.70 10.77
N LEU A 74 23.18 -17.57 11.41
CA LEU A 74 23.67 -18.55 12.37
C LEU A 74 24.62 -19.56 11.73
N ARG A 75 24.36 -19.96 10.47
CA ARG A 75 25.23 -20.86 9.70
C ARG A 75 26.58 -20.20 9.41
N GLN A 76 26.57 -18.96 8.92
CA GLN A 76 27.77 -18.19 8.62
C GLN A 76 28.58 -17.90 9.89
N GLU A 77 27.94 -17.58 11.02
CA GLU A 77 28.65 -17.39 12.28
C GLU A 77 29.30 -18.68 12.77
N LYS A 78 28.63 -19.84 12.63
CA LYS A 78 29.20 -21.16 12.94
C LYS A 78 30.38 -21.48 12.03
N GLU A 79 30.32 -21.13 10.74
CA GLU A 79 31.43 -21.30 9.80
C GLU A 79 32.61 -20.41 10.15
N ARG A 80 32.39 -19.12 10.43
CA ARG A 80 33.44 -18.21 10.91
C ARG A 80 34.10 -18.70 12.20
N LYS A 81 33.31 -19.17 13.17
CA LYS A 81 33.85 -19.76 14.42
C LYS A 81 34.67 -21.03 14.16
N LYS A 82 34.32 -21.83 13.16
CA LYS A 82 35.11 -23.01 12.73
C LYS A 82 36.41 -22.59 12.06
N GLU A 83 36.38 -21.59 11.19
CA GLU A 83 37.58 -21.05 10.53
C GLU A 83 38.54 -20.39 11.52
N GLU A 84 38.05 -19.60 12.47
CA GLU A 84 38.88 -19.00 13.53
C GLU A 84 39.53 -20.07 14.42
N LYS A 85 38.81 -21.16 14.74
CA LYS A 85 39.37 -22.31 15.47
C LYS A 85 40.43 -23.05 14.64
N ASN A 86 40.20 -23.23 13.33
CA ASN A 86 41.15 -23.89 12.43
C ASN A 86 42.40 -23.04 12.14
N GLN A 87 42.28 -21.71 12.08
CA GLN A 87 43.42 -20.79 11.96
C GLN A 87 44.26 -20.74 13.24
N LYS A 88 43.63 -20.72 14.44
CA LYS A 88 44.34 -20.85 15.72
C LYS A 88 45.05 -22.20 15.87
N GLY A 89 44.51 -23.29 15.29
CA GLY A 89 45.14 -24.60 15.26
C GLY A 89 46.37 -24.70 14.34
N ARG A 90 46.43 -23.93 13.26
CA ARG A 90 47.57 -23.92 12.31
C ARG A 90 48.75 -23.05 12.76
N ALA A 91 48.54 -22.08 13.64
CA ALA A 91 49.62 -21.25 14.19
C ALA A 91 50.42 -21.93 15.33
N SER A 92 50.00 -23.12 15.79
CA SER A 92 50.56 -23.80 16.97
C SER A 92 51.45 -25.02 16.63
N THR A 93 51.93 -25.17 15.40
CA THR A 93 52.82 -26.28 15.02
C THR A 93 54.30 -25.92 15.09
N VAL A 94 54.76 -25.34 16.20
CA VAL A 94 56.19 -25.36 16.57
C VAL A 94 56.31 -25.70 18.05
N LYS A 95 56.73 -26.95 18.31
CA LYS A 95 57.30 -27.50 19.56
C LYS A 95 56.47 -27.38 20.85
N ALA A 96 55.93 -28.52 21.30
CA ALA A 96 56.25 -29.00 22.65
C ALA A 96 55.99 -30.51 22.76
N ALA A 97 56.99 -31.21 23.29
CA ALA A 97 57.03 -32.64 23.49
C ALA A 97 56.21 -33.10 24.72
N ALA A 98 55.76 -34.36 24.64
CA ALA A 98 55.52 -35.33 25.71
C ALA A 98 54.71 -34.94 26.99
N ALA A 99 53.55 -35.60 27.10
CA ALA A 99 52.89 -36.17 28.30
C ALA A 99 52.02 -35.26 29.21
N PRO A 100 51.10 -35.82 30.04
CA PRO A 100 50.34 -37.07 29.95
C PRO A 100 48.80 -36.86 29.99
N ARG A 101 48.06 -37.92 29.63
CA ARG A 101 46.59 -38.02 29.63
C ARG A 101 45.95 -37.66 30.99
N LYS A 102 44.95 -36.76 30.99
CA LYS A 102 43.97 -36.62 32.08
C LYS A 102 42.54 -36.59 31.52
N SER A 103 41.78 -37.60 31.95
CA SER A 103 40.36 -37.63 32.32
C SER A 103 39.32 -36.96 31.38
N MET A 104 38.56 -37.80 30.66
CA MET A 104 37.28 -37.47 30.00
C MET A 104 36.10 -37.36 30.99
N ALA A 105 36.20 -36.50 32.01
CA ALA A 105 35.11 -36.33 32.98
C ALA A 105 34.68 -34.87 33.20
N GLU A 106 35.20 -33.93 32.42
CA GLU A 106 34.89 -32.50 32.57
C GLU A 106 34.64 -31.82 31.21
N LYS A 107 34.12 -32.60 30.24
CA LYS A 107 33.73 -32.11 28.91
C LYS A 107 32.25 -32.33 28.60
N ALA A 108 31.50 -32.97 29.50
CA ALA A 108 30.07 -33.22 29.36
C ALA A 108 29.17 -32.20 30.10
N ALA A 109 29.75 -31.27 30.87
CA ALA A 109 29.00 -30.23 31.59
C ALA A 109 28.95 -28.88 30.86
N ALA A 110 29.65 -28.73 29.73
CA ALA A 110 29.66 -27.50 28.93
C ALA A 110 28.71 -27.52 27.72
N ASP A 111 28.15 -28.69 27.37
CA ASP A 111 27.20 -28.86 26.24
C ASP A 111 25.73 -28.93 26.71
N ALA A 112 25.46 -28.89 28.02
CA ALA A 112 24.09 -28.92 28.57
C ALA A 112 23.50 -27.52 28.87
N ALA A 113 24.11 -26.44 28.36
CA ALA A 113 23.67 -25.06 28.55
C ALA A 113 23.40 -24.30 27.24
N ALA A 114 23.20 -25.02 26.12
CA ALA A 114 22.94 -24.43 24.80
C ALA A 114 21.63 -24.91 24.14
N GLU A 115 20.73 -25.54 24.90
CA GLU A 115 19.33 -25.77 24.47
C GLU A 115 18.37 -24.87 25.26
N ASN A 116 18.65 -23.57 25.30
CA ASN A 116 17.53 -22.63 25.36
C ASN A 116 16.97 -22.53 23.94
N LYS A 117 16.03 -23.43 23.63
CA LYS A 117 14.94 -23.09 22.71
C LYS A 117 14.24 -21.90 23.34
N GLU A 118 14.74 -20.70 23.05
CA GLU A 118 13.93 -19.50 23.20
C GLU A 118 12.69 -19.74 22.35
N ASN A 119 11.59 -20.11 23.02
CA ASN A 119 10.26 -19.80 22.54
C ASN A 119 10.20 -18.29 22.42
N VAL A 120 10.68 -17.78 21.29
CA VAL A 120 10.58 -16.37 20.94
C VAL A 120 9.11 -16.09 20.80
N LYS A 121 8.59 -15.38 21.80
CA LYS A 121 7.27 -14.73 21.79
C LYS A 121 7.13 -14.06 20.42
N ILE A 122 6.21 -14.56 19.59
CA ILE A 122 5.82 -13.89 18.36
C ILE A 122 5.20 -12.56 18.81
N ILE A 123 5.99 -11.50 18.75
CA ILE A 123 5.51 -10.13 18.93
C ILE A 123 4.70 -9.88 17.65
N PRO A 124 3.41 -9.53 17.73
CA PRO A 124 2.69 -9.07 16.56
C PRO A 124 3.34 -7.73 16.19
N SER A 125 4.26 -7.74 15.22
CA SER A 125 4.79 -6.50 14.68
C SER A 125 3.71 -5.93 13.76
N GLU A 126 3.02 -4.91 14.23
CA GLU A 126 1.92 -4.22 13.53
C GLU A 126 2.32 -3.69 12.13
N GLU A 127 3.61 -3.66 11.80
CA GLU A 127 4.13 -3.41 10.46
C GLU A 127 4.86 -4.63 9.90
N ILE A 128 4.35 -5.19 8.81
CA ILE A 128 5.12 -6.08 7.95
C ILE A 128 6.29 -5.27 7.38
N LYS A 129 7.51 -5.72 7.65
CA LYS A 129 8.76 -5.15 7.12
C LYS A 129 9.50 -6.25 6.38
N ASN A 130 10.54 -5.88 5.65
CA ASN A 130 11.42 -6.83 4.99
C ASN A 130 10.74 -7.61 3.84
N ILE A 131 9.96 -6.92 3.02
CA ILE A 131 9.30 -7.53 1.87
C ILE A 131 10.28 -7.60 0.70
N ASP A 132 10.53 -8.82 0.21
CA ASP A 132 11.33 -9.08 -0.98
C ASP A 132 10.51 -8.89 -2.26
N TRP A 133 11.17 -8.59 -3.36
CA TRP A 133 10.55 -8.41 -4.68
C TRP A 133 9.67 -9.60 -5.10
N ASN A 134 10.14 -10.83 -4.88
CA ASN A 134 9.39 -12.02 -5.28
C ASN A 134 8.14 -12.20 -4.43
N ILE A 135 8.23 -11.88 -3.13
CA ILE A 135 7.06 -11.88 -2.24
C ILE A 135 6.06 -10.84 -2.72
N PHE A 136 6.53 -9.60 -2.95
CA PHE A 136 5.70 -8.51 -3.46
C PHE A 136 4.93 -8.91 -4.71
N ILE A 137 5.63 -9.30 -5.78
CA ILE A 137 5.00 -9.63 -7.04
C ILE A 137 4.08 -10.84 -6.94
N SER A 138 4.51 -11.92 -6.28
CA SER A 138 3.69 -13.13 -6.18
C SER A 138 2.34 -12.88 -5.50
N CYS A 139 2.32 -12.05 -4.45
CA CYS A 139 1.10 -11.65 -3.78
C CYS A 139 0.27 -10.65 -4.61
N THR A 140 0.92 -9.68 -5.25
CA THR A 140 0.22 -8.66 -6.05
C THR A 140 -0.40 -9.23 -7.33
N GLU A 141 0.22 -10.24 -7.95
CA GLU A 141 -0.29 -10.88 -9.17
C GLU A 141 -1.70 -11.46 -8.98
N GLU A 142 -1.99 -12.02 -7.80
CA GLU A 142 -3.29 -12.59 -7.46
C GLU A 142 -4.44 -11.56 -7.39
N MET A 143 -4.11 -10.27 -7.19
CA MET A 143 -5.10 -9.20 -7.06
C MET A 143 -4.98 -8.10 -8.13
N TYR A 144 -4.01 -8.24 -9.05
CA TYR A 144 -3.68 -7.20 -10.01
C TYR A 144 -4.88 -6.88 -10.91
N ARG A 145 -5.13 -5.58 -11.12
CA ARG A 145 -6.15 -5.08 -12.03
C ARG A 145 -5.48 -4.21 -13.06
N ASP A 146 -5.78 -4.46 -14.33
CA ASP A 146 -5.16 -3.70 -15.40
C ASP A 146 -5.61 -2.23 -15.38
N GLN A 147 -4.80 -1.40 -16.04
CA GLN A 147 -5.04 0.02 -16.12
C GLN A 147 -6.43 0.36 -16.70
N ASN A 148 -6.92 -0.43 -17.66
CA ASN A 148 -8.22 -0.16 -18.29
C ASN A 148 -9.40 -0.44 -17.33
N VAL A 149 -9.31 -1.49 -16.51
CA VAL A 149 -10.34 -1.81 -15.51
C VAL A 149 -10.36 -0.74 -14.41
N GLU A 150 -9.19 -0.29 -13.98
CA GLU A 150 -9.04 0.79 -13.01
C GLU A 150 -9.60 2.12 -13.54
N GLU A 151 -9.22 2.51 -14.76
CA GLU A 151 -9.72 3.72 -15.41
C GLU A 151 -11.25 3.70 -15.55
N LYS A 152 -11.84 2.56 -15.96
CA LYS A 152 -13.30 2.41 -16.01
C LYS A 152 -13.96 2.56 -14.65
N THR A 153 -13.32 2.07 -13.60
CA THR A 153 -13.84 2.17 -12.23
C THR A 153 -13.85 3.62 -11.77
N VAL A 154 -12.74 4.34 -11.99
CA VAL A 154 -12.63 5.78 -11.72
C VAL A 154 -13.67 6.57 -12.53
N TYR A 155 -13.80 6.28 -13.83
CA TYR A 155 -14.77 6.94 -14.70
C TYR A 155 -16.21 6.75 -14.19
N ASN A 156 -16.57 5.55 -13.78
CA ASN A 156 -17.90 5.26 -13.23
C ASN A 156 -18.15 6.00 -11.91
N ALA A 157 -17.14 6.13 -11.06
CA ALA A 157 -17.25 6.87 -9.82
C ALA A 157 -17.41 8.39 -10.07
N LEU A 158 -16.64 8.94 -11.02
CA LEU A 158 -16.78 10.34 -11.44
C LEU A 158 -18.14 10.64 -12.07
N LYS A 159 -18.77 9.65 -12.71
CA LYS A 159 -20.10 9.77 -13.32
C LYS A 159 -21.20 10.09 -12.30
N VAL A 160 -21.04 9.75 -11.03
CA VAL A 160 -22.02 10.08 -9.97
C VAL A 160 -22.17 11.60 -9.81
N PHE A 161 -21.09 12.36 -10.03
CA PHE A 161 -21.11 13.82 -9.96
C PHE A 161 -21.64 14.50 -11.22
N ARG A 162 -22.10 13.71 -12.20
CA ARG A 162 -22.65 14.22 -13.45
C ARG A 162 -24.15 14.42 -13.31
N GLU A 163 -24.62 15.65 -13.47
CA GLU A 163 -26.04 15.92 -13.68
C GLU A 163 -26.50 15.37 -15.05
N GLU A 164 -27.65 14.69 -15.06
CA GLU A 164 -28.24 14.18 -16.29
C GLU A 164 -28.45 15.29 -17.33
N GLY A 165 -28.07 15.02 -18.58
CA GLY A 165 -28.19 15.99 -19.68
C GLY A 165 -27.03 16.98 -19.83
N LYS A 166 -26.04 17.01 -18.91
CA LYS A 166 -24.85 17.87 -19.04
C LYS A 166 -23.74 17.25 -19.93
N PRO A 167 -22.91 18.09 -20.57
CA PRO A 167 -21.79 17.64 -21.42
C PRO A 167 -20.82 16.73 -20.67
N LEU A 168 -20.13 15.85 -21.41
CA LEU A 168 -19.11 14.89 -20.93
C LEU A 168 -17.80 15.57 -20.52
N VAL A 169 -17.88 16.77 -19.98
CA VAL A 169 -16.76 17.65 -19.65
C VAL A 169 -16.95 18.14 -18.22
N MET A 170 -15.92 17.99 -17.38
CA MET A 170 -15.88 18.51 -16.02
C MET A 170 -14.95 19.72 -15.99
N LYS A 171 -15.39 20.80 -15.32
CA LYS A 171 -14.54 21.95 -15.04
C LYS A 171 -13.54 21.61 -13.95
N ARG A 172 -12.30 22.07 -14.11
CA ARG A 172 -11.21 21.85 -13.15
C ARG A 172 -11.59 22.24 -11.71
N GLU A 173 -12.26 23.37 -11.54
CA GLU A 173 -12.72 23.87 -10.23
C GLU A 173 -13.68 22.90 -9.55
N ARG A 174 -14.59 22.27 -10.31
CA ARG A 174 -15.54 21.29 -9.76
C ARG A 174 -14.83 20.01 -9.34
N LEU A 175 -13.84 19.56 -10.10
CA LEU A 175 -13.01 18.42 -9.72
C LEU A 175 -12.25 18.69 -8.43
N ILE A 176 -11.57 19.84 -8.34
CA ILE A 176 -10.81 20.23 -7.14
C ILE A 176 -11.76 20.30 -5.95
N GLN A 177 -12.92 20.93 -6.11
CA GLN A 177 -13.94 20.96 -5.07
C GLN A 177 -14.36 19.54 -4.63
N ILE A 178 -14.59 18.60 -5.54
CA ILE A 178 -14.95 17.23 -5.18
C ILE A 178 -13.82 16.54 -4.39
N ILE A 179 -12.56 16.71 -4.82
CA ILE A 179 -11.40 16.05 -4.19
C ILE A 179 -11.01 16.71 -2.86
N THR A 180 -11.22 18.03 -2.70
CA THR A 180 -10.88 18.75 -1.46
C THR A 180 -11.97 18.69 -0.41
N THR A 181 -13.22 18.38 -0.78
CA THR A 181 -14.38 18.47 0.12
C THR A 181 -14.85 17.08 0.62
N ASN A 182 -14.47 15.98 -0.04
CA ASN A 182 -14.95 14.64 0.30
C ASN A 182 -13.81 13.69 0.74
N GLY A 183 -13.73 13.39 2.03
CA GLY A 183 -13.01 12.24 2.59
C GLY A 183 -11.56 12.47 3.05
N ASP A 184 -11.11 11.65 4.01
CA ASP A 184 -9.92 11.75 4.88
C ASP A 184 -8.53 11.89 4.22
N ASN A 185 -8.43 12.01 2.89
CA ASN A 185 -7.20 12.42 2.22
C ASN A 185 -7.43 13.73 1.48
N ILE A 186 -7.50 14.79 2.29
CA ILE A 186 -7.42 16.18 1.85
C ILE A 186 -6.11 16.31 1.08
N LEU A 187 -6.18 16.46 -0.25
CA LEU A 187 -5.02 16.96 -1.00
C LEU A 187 -4.55 18.23 -0.30
N THR A 188 -3.29 18.25 0.10
CA THR A 188 -2.72 19.43 0.71
C THR A 188 -2.87 20.61 -0.26
N PRO A 189 -2.94 21.86 0.22
CA PRO A 189 -3.03 23.03 -0.66
C PRO A 189 -1.92 23.09 -1.74
N ALA A 190 -0.78 22.42 -1.50
CA ALA A 190 0.29 22.26 -2.47
C ALA A 190 -0.05 21.25 -3.58
N GLU A 191 -0.64 20.11 -3.23
CA GLU A 191 -1.06 19.08 -4.19
C GLU A 191 -2.27 19.54 -5.01
N ALA A 192 -3.21 20.27 -4.40
CA ALA A 192 -4.31 20.90 -5.12
C ALA A 192 -3.81 21.93 -6.15
N LYS A 193 -2.83 22.77 -5.77
CA LYS A 193 -2.18 23.71 -6.71
C LYS A 193 -1.38 23.02 -7.81
N LEU A 194 -0.76 21.88 -7.51
CA LEU A 194 -0.07 21.07 -8.51
C LEU A 194 -1.06 20.51 -9.53
N LEU A 195 -2.21 20.00 -9.06
CA LEU A 195 -3.32 19.55 -9.90
C LEU A 195 -3.90 20.70 -10.74
N GLU A 196 -4.04 21.90 -10.17
CA GLU A 196 -4.46 23.10 -10.92
C GLU A 196 -3.52 23.42 -12.08
N ALA A 197 -2.21 23.30 -11.86
CA ALA A 197 -1.20 23.59 -12.88
C ALA A 197 -1.11 22.53 -13.98
N LEU A 198 -1.51 21.28 -13.68
CA LEU A 198 -1.41 20.15 -14.61
C LEU A 198 -2.70 19.91 -15.43
N LEU A 199 -3.85 20.35 -14.91
CA LEU A 199 -5.14 20.14 -15.55
C LEU A 199 -5.58 21.33 -16.41
N PRO A 200 -6.12 21.08 -17.62
CA PRO A 200 -6.77 22.11 -18.42
C PRO A 200 -8.05 22.62 -17.74
N GLU A 201 -8.52 23.82 -18.11
CA GLU A 201 -9.72 24.45 -17.53
C GLU A 201 -10.97 23.56 -17.63
N GLU A 202 -11.08 22.84 -18.75
CA GLU A 202 -12.12 21.88 -19.05
C GLU A 202 -11.49 20.58 -19.54
N CYS A 203 -11.90 19.46 -18.95
CA CYS A 203 -11.34 18.15 -19.27
C CYS A 203 -12.47 17.13 -19.38
N SER A 204 -12.37 16.18 -20.32
CA SER A 204 -13.36 15.12 -20.43
C SER A 204 -13.27 14.17 -19.22
N TYR A 205 -14.38 13.56 -18.82
CA TYR A 205 -14.38 12.59 -17.72
C TYR A 205 -13.46 11.40 -17.99
N ALA A 206 -13.29 11.00 -19.26
CA ALA A 206 -12.38 9.92 -19.66
C ALA A 206 -10.91 10.35 -19.47
N GLU A 207 -10.56 11.54 -19.94
CA GLU A 207 -9.20 12.07 -19.78
C GLU A 207 -8.86 12.36 -18.31
N LEU A 208 -9.85 12.78 -17.52
CA LEU A 208 -9.72 12.89 -16.06
C LEU A 208 -9.47 11.55 -15.39
N ALA A 209 -10.29 10.54 -15.72
CA ALA A 209 -10.12 9.19 -15.18
C ALA A 209 -8.73 8.63 -15.48
N ALA A 210 -8.24 8.80 -16.72
CA ALA A 210 -6.90 8.38 -17.12
C ALA A 210 -5.78 9.12 -16.37
N ARG A 211 -5.98 10.40 -16.02
CA ARG A 211 -4.97 11.23 -15.34
C ARG A 211 -4.91 11.03 -13.82
N ILE A 212 -6.04 10.75 -13.18
CA ILE A 212 -6.11 10.54 -11.72
C ILE A 212 -6.00 9.06 -11.33
N GLN A 213 -5.96 8.16 -12.29
CA GLN A 213 -5.69 6.74 -12.08
C GLN A 213 -4.36 6.54 -11.35
N GLY A 214 -4.36 5.67 -10.35
CA GLY A 214 -3.24 5.48 -9.41
C GLY A 214 -3.28 6.44 -8.21
N THR A 215 -4.18 7.42 -8.17
CA THR A 215 -4.30 8.37 -7.04
C THR A 215 -5.73 8.51 -6.53
N TYR A 216 -6.71 7.88 -7.19
CA TYR A 216 -8.12 8.03 -6.87
C TYR A 216 -8.55 7.06 -5.78
N VAL A 217 -9.28 7.57 -4.78
CA VAL A 217 -9.96 6.77 -3.76
C VAL A 217 -11.47 6.98 -3.96
N PRO A 218 -12.26 5.92 -4.23
CA PRO A 218 -13.70 6.07 -4.39
C PRO A 218 -14.36 6.45 -3.04
N PRO A 219 -15.38 7.32 -3.06
CA PRO A 219 -16.13 7.66 -1.85
C PRO A 219 -16.87 6.44 -1.30
N THR A 220 -16.98 6.35 0.03
CA THR A 220 -17.59 5.22 0.72
C THR A 220 -19.12 5.20 0.56
N ALA A 221 -19.75 4.05 0.81
CA ALA A 221 -21.20 3.92 0.72
C ALA A 221 -21.93 4.82 1.74
N GLU A 222 -21.33 5.08 2.90
CA GLU A 222 -21.85 6.01 3.90
C GLU A 222 -21.74 7.47 3.42
N GLU A 223 -20.64 7.83 2.75
CA GLU A 223 -20.46 9.17 2.16
C GLU A 223 -21.44 9.43 1.03
N LEU A 224 -21.72 8.43 0.18
CA LEU A 224 -22.73 8.53 -0.87
C LEU A 224 -24.14 8.69 -0.28
N ALA A 225 -24.43 8.03 0.85
CA ALA A 225 -25.71 8.16 1.54
C ALA A 225 -25.88 9.53 2.23
N GLN A 226 -24.81 10.06 2.83
CA GLN A 226 -24.79 11.42 3.38
C GLN A 226 -24.99 12.47 2.28
N GLN A 227 -24.34 12.32 1.13
CA GLN A 227 -24.53 13.23 0.00
C GLN A 227 -25.96 13.21 -0.53
N ALA A 228 -26.56 12.04 -0.69
CA ALA A 228 -27.96 11.94 -1.11
C ALA A 228 -28.90 12.64 -0.12
N ALA A 229 -28.61 12.54 1.19
CA ALA A 229 -29.38 13.22 2.23
C ALA A 229 -29.17 14.73 2.26
N GLU A 230 -27.94 15.22 2.06
CA GLU A 230 -27.62 16.64 1.99
C GLU A 230 -28.19 17.31 0.75
N GLU A 231 -28.13 16.65 -0.40
CA GLU A 231 -28.68 17.16 -1.67
C GLU A 231 -30.22 17.18 -1.62
N GLU A 232 -30.85 16.21 -0.94
CA GLU A 232 -32.28 16.25 -0.67
C GLU A 232 -32.66 17.35 0.31
N ALA A 233 -31.86 17.60 1.35
CA ALA A 233 -32.07 18.69 2.30
C ALA A 233 -31.88 20.06 1.64
N GLU A 234 -30.90 20.22 0.76
CA GLU A 234 -30.66 21.47 0.02
C GLU A 234 -31.77 21.73 -1.00
N ARG A 235 -32.26 20.68 -1.68
CA ARG A 235 -33.42 20.76 -2.58
C ARG A 235 -34.68 21.19 -1.82
N ARG A 236 -34.93 20.61 -0.64
CA ARG A 236 -36.05 21.03 0.23
C ARG A 236 -35.93 22.48 0.69
N ARG A 237 -34.71 22.93 1.05
CA ARG A 237 -34.47 24.34 1.41
C ARG A 237 -34.70 25.30 0.25
N LYS A 238 -34.31 24.93 -0.97
CA LYS A 238 -34.59 25.74 -2.17
C LYS A 238 -36.08 25.79 -2.48
N GLU A 239 -36.79 24.67 -2.38
CA GLU A 239 -38.25 24.63 -2.55
C GLU A 239 -39.00 25.44 -1.46
N GLU A 240 -38.48 25.46 -0.23
CA GLU A 240 -39.04 26.27 0.86
C GLU A 240 -38.77 27.76 0.65
N GLN A 241 -37.57 28.14 0.19
CA GLN A 241 -37.24 29.52 -0.15
C GLN A 241 -38.00 30.03 -1.38
N GLU A 242 -38.22 29.18 -2.39
CA GLU A 242 -39.06 29.52 -3.54
C GLU A 242 -40.52 29.72 -3.11
N LYS A 243 -41.04 28.89 -2.20
CA LYS A 243 -42.39 29.08 -1.62
C LYS A 243 -42.52 30.31 -0.72
N GLU A 244 -41.47 30.71 -0.02
CA GLU A 244 -41.46 31.96 0.76
C GLU A 244 -41.39 33.19 -0.16
N ASN A 245 -40.58 33.13 -1.23
CA ASN A 245 -40.51 34.19 -2.23
C ASN A 245 -41.84 34.32 -3.02
N GLU A 246 -42.49 33.21 -3.39
CA GLU A 246 -43.82 33.22 -4.03
C GLU A 246 -44.91 33.81 -3.11
N LYS A 247 -44.81 33.61 -1.79
CA LYS A 247 -45.73 34.25 -0.82
C LYS A 247 -45.47 35.73 -0.61
N SER A 248 -44.25 36.20 -0.85
CA SER A 248 -43.87 37.62 -0.71
C SER A 248 -44.18 38.47 -1.94
N ASP A 249 -44.38 37.84 -3.11
CA ASP A 249 -44.74 38.48 -4.37
C ASP A 249 -46.26 38.40 -4.67
N ASP A 250 -47.11 38.03 -3.69
CA ASP A 250 -48.57 38.03 -3.84
C ASP A 250 -49.13 39.46 -3.67
N PRO A 251 -49.59 40.14 -4.76
CA PRO A 251 -50.08 41.51 -4.70
C PRO A 251 -51.45 41.64 -4.00
N LEU A 252 -52.01 40.56 -3.45
CA LEU A 252 -53.28 40.55 -2.71
C LEU A 252 -53.13 40.24 -1.21
N ALA A 253 -51.92 40.05 -0.68
CA ALA A 253 -51.72 39.74 0.75
C ALA A 253 -51.92 40.92 1.72
N GLY A 254 -52.47 42.04 1.24
CA GLY A 254 -52.69 43.28 2.01
C GLY A 254 -54.02 43.97 1.76
N LEU A 255 -55.09 43.20 1.46
CA LEU A 255 -56.47 43.69 1.40
C LEU A 255 -57.37 42.97 2.41
#